data_AF-A0A226EVB2-F1
#
_entry.id   AF-A0A226EVB2-F1
#
_cell.length_a   1.000
_cell.length_b   1.000
_cell.length_c   1.000
_cell.angle_alpha   90.00
_cell.angle_beta   90.00
_cell.angle_gamma   90.00
#
_symmetry.space_group_name_H-M   'P 1'
#
loop_
_entity.id
_entity.type
_entity.pdbx_description
1 polymer ?
#
loop_
_entity_poly.entity_id
_entity_poly.type
_entity_poly.pdbx_seq_one_letter_code
_entity_poly.pdbx_strand_id
1 'polypeptide(L)'
;MKAILPLIAITALILAMEVRGAKKLSIGEATSFCEKEVPIHCVATTCPLFCSTIRTAKQKASCAAECTKDKRCKIRPAVGSDDPKNMILDAQNRNQLWACIAEMRDPAGTSTGRQMTPWKELETTEFKKATGRS
;
A
#
# COMPACT_ATOMS: atom_id res chain seq x y z
N MET A 1 -31.92 -50.73 27.34
CA MET A 1 -32.71 -49.48 27.20
C MET A 1 -31.86 -48.29 27.63
N LYS A 2 -31.44 -47.45 26.66
CA LYS A 2 -31.12 -46.01 26.76
C LYS A 2 -30.19 -45.65 25.59
N ALA A 3 -30.78 -45.12 24.53
CA ALA A 3 -30.06 -44.31 23.55
C ALA A 3 -30.81 -42.98 23.48
N ILE A 4 -30.21 -41.94 24.07
CA ILE A 4 -30.61 -40.55 23.86
C ILE A 4 -29.29 -39.81 23.68
N LEU A 5 -28.89 -39.58 22.43
CA LEU A 5 -28.01 -38.48 22.07
C LEU A 5 -28.83 -37.54 21.19
N PRO A 6 -29.11 -36.30 21.64
CA PRO A 6 -29.78 -35.33 20.81
C PRO A 6 -28.76 -34.66 19.88
N LEU A 7 -29.14 -34.60 18.61
CA LEU A 7 -29.20 -33.36 17.84
C LEU A 7 -28.01 -32.38 18.03
N ILE A 8 -26.89 -32.66 17.39
CA ILE A 8 -25.98 -31.61 16.92
C ILE A 8 -25.98 -31.68 15.39
N ALA A 9 -27.15 -31.43 14.82
CA ALA A 9 -27.24 -30.93 13.47
C ALA A 9 -27.24 -29.40 13.57
N ILE A 10 -26.60 -28.76 12.60
CA ILE A 10 -26.73 -27.32 12.27
C ILE A 10 -25.91 -26.39 13.17
N THR A 11 -24.62 -26.22 12.86
CA THR A 11 -23.89 -24.92 12.99
C THR A 11 -22.47 -24.94 12.43
N ALA A 12 -22.13 -25.83 11.49
CA ALA A 12 -21.04 -25.54 10.54
C ALA A 12 -21.64 -24.76 9.36
N LEU A 13 -22.27 -23.63 9.68
CA LEU A 13 -22.66 -22.60 8.74
C LEU A 13 -21.36 -22.04 8.17
N ILE A 14 -20.92 -22.67 7.09
CA ILE A 14 -20.21 -22.10 5.95
C ILE A 14 -19.64 -20.71 6.28
N LEU A 15 -18.33 -20.68 6.56
CA LEU A 15 -17.45 -19.50 6.47
C LEU A 15 -17.39 -18.98 5.02
N ALA A 16 -18.54 -18.66 4.44
CA ALA A 16 -18.69 -17.79 3.29
C ALA A 16 -19.02 -16.39 3.85
N MET A 17 -18.22 -15.92 4.80
CA MET A 17 -18.21 -14.51 5.16
C MET A 17 -17.52 -13.76 4.01
N GLU A 18 -18.34 -13.41 3.03
CA GLU A 18 -18.33 -12.11 2.34
C GLU A 18 -16.96 -11.55 1.94
N VAL A 19 -16.29 -12.19 0.97
CA VAL A 19 -15.44 -11.45 0.03
C VAL A 19 -16.26 -11.16 -1.24
N ARG A 20 -17.41 -10.50 -1.09
CA ARG A 20 -18.24 -10.07 -2.23
C ARG A 20 -18.72 -8.65 -1.99
N GLY A 21 -18.03 -7.71 -2.62
CA GLY A 21 -18.60 -6.39 -2.91
C GLY A 21 -17.75 -5.18 -2.61
N ALA A 22 -16.41 -5.26 -2.58
CA ALA A 22 -15.63 -4.04 -2.69
C ALA A 22 -16.02 -3.36 -4.03
N LYS A 23 -16.73 -2.23 -3.94
CA LYS A 23 -17.26 -1.50 -5.08
C LYS A 23 -16.06 -1.07 -5.94
N LYS A 24 -15.99 -1.61 -7.16
CA LYS A 24 -14.98 -1.19 -8.14
C LYS A 24 -15.17 0.31 -8.39
N LEU A 25 -14.14 1.09 -8.12
CA LEU A 25 -14.17 2.53 -8.39
C LEU A 25 -13.89 2.78 -9.88
N SER A 26 -14.49 3.86 -10.42
CA SER A 26 -14.06 4.38 -11.72
C SER A 26 -12.59 4.81 -11.66
N ILE A 27 -11.94 4.99 -12.82
CA ILE A 27 -10.55 5.44 -12.85
C ILE A 27 -10.37 6.80 -12.15
N GLY A 28 -11.32 7.73 -12.29
CA GLY A 28 -11.27 9.05 -11.65
C GLY A 28 -11.43 8.98 -10.13
N GLU A 29 -12.39 8.18 -9.64
CA GLU A 29 -12.58 7.96 -8.20
C GLU A 29 -11.38 7.25 -7.56
N ALA A 30 -10.86 6.20 -8.21
CA ALA A 30 -9.67 5.47 -7.76
C ALA A 30 -8.44 6.38 -7.70
N THR A 31 -8.21 7.19 -8.73
CA THR A 31 -7.09 8.14 -8.78
C THR A 31 -7.20 9.16 -7.65
N SER A 32 -8.37 9.78 -7.49
CA SER A 32 -8.61 10.80 -6.45
C SER A 32 -8.45 10.24 -5.03
N PHE A 33 -8.82 8.97 -4.82
CA PHE A 33 -8.60 8.28 -3.55
C PHE A 33 -7.11 8.02 -3.31
N CYS A 34 -6.43 7.41 -4.27
CA CYS A 34 -5.04 7.00 -4.13
C CYS A 34 -4.07 8.19 -4.04
N GLU A 35 -4.33 9.29 -4.74
CA GLU A 35 -3.56 10.53 -4.62
C GLU A 35 -3.65 11.15 -3.22
N LYS A 36 -4.68 10.82 -2.43
CA LYS A 36 -4.81 11.23 -1.02
C LYS A 36 -4.17 10.22 -0.07
N GLU A 37 -4.43 8.93 -0.30
CA GLU A 37 -4.04 7.85 0.61
C GLU A 37 -2.56 7.48 0.54
N VAL A 38 -1.96 7.48 -0.65
CA VAL A 38 -0.53 7.11 -0.78
C VAL A 38 0.38 8.11 -0.05
N PRO A 39 0.21 9.44 -0.14
CA PRO A 39 0.95 10.38 0.72
C PRO A 39 0.77 10.11 2.21
N ILE A 40 -0.46 9.78 2.65
CA ILE A 40 -0.75 9.47 4.06
C ILE A 40 0.05 8.24 4.50
N HIS A 41 0.00 7.17 3.71
CA HIS A 41 0.74 5.96 3.97
C HIS A 41 2.26 6.19 3.96
N CYS A 42 2.76 6.97 2.99
CA CYS A 42 4.17 7.34 2.92
C CYS A 42 4.64 8.05 4.20
N VAL A 43 3.88 9.04 4.69
CA VAL A 43 4.22 9.77 5.91
C VAL A 43 4.27 8.83 7.11
N ALA A 44 3.30 7.92 7.20
CA ALA A 44 3.19 7.00 8.34
C ALA A 44 4.22 5.86 8.33
N THR A 45 4.69 5.42 7.16
CA THR A 45 5.43 4.15 7.04
C THR A 45 6.69 4.27 6.19
N THR A 46 6.52 4.58 4.89
CA THR A 46 7.58 4.50 3.88
C THR A 46 8.69 5.53 4.11
N CYS A 47 8.33 6.78 4.43
CA CYS A 47 9.30 7.86 4.63
C CYS A 47 10.13 7.70 5.90
N PRO A 48 9.56 7.38 7.08
CA PRO A 48 10.36 7.06 8.27
C PRO A 48 11.36 5.93 8.01
N LEU A 49 10.91 4.86 7.33
CA LEU A 49 11.78 3.75 6.97
C LEU A 49 12.91 4.19 6.04
N PHE A 50 12.61 4.94 4.98
CA PHE A 50 13.62 5.49 4.07
C PHE A 50 14.62 6.41 4.80
N CYS A 51 14.14 7.34 5.63
CA CYS A 51 15.00 8.24 6.39
C CYS A 51 15.89 7.51 7.39
N SER A 52 15.47 6.34 7.88
CA SER A 52 16.28 5.51 8.78
C SER A 52 17.57 5.00 8.13
N THR A 53 17.61 4.91 6.79
CA THR A 53 18.76 4.43 6.00
C THR A 53 19.87 5.48 5.86
N ILE A 54 19.55 6.75 6.15
CA ILE A 54 20.50 7.85 6.06
C ILE A 54 21.57 7.74 7.14
N ARG A 55 22.84 7.88 6.73
CA ARG A 55 24.03 7.62 7.55
C ARG A 55 24.15 8.54 8.76
N THR A 56 24.00 9.86 8.59
CA THR A 56 24.25 10.81 9.68
C THR A 56 22.97 11.16 10.42
N ALA A 57 23.07 11.33 11.74
CA ALA A 57 21.94 11.71 12.60
C ALA A 57 21.29 13.03 12.15
N LYS A 58 22.11 14.03 11.76
CA LYS A 58 21.62 15.33 11.28
C LYS A 58 20.79 15.19 10.00
N GLN A 59 21.28 14.43 9.02
CA GLN A 59 20.55 14.23 7.77
C GLN A 59 19.29 13.37 7.99
N LYS A 60 19.34 12.38 8.89
CA LYS A 60 18.18 11.58 9.28
C LYS A 60 17.09 12.44 9.91
N ALA A 61 17.45 13.31 10.86
CA ALA A 61 16.51 14.25 11.47
C ALA A 61 15.91 15.22 10.44
N SER A 62 16.76 15.77 9.56
CA SER A 62 16.29 16.63 8.46
C SER A 62 15.34 15.90 7.51
N CYS A 63 15.64 14.64 7.17
CA CYS A 63 14.78 13.83 6.32
C CYS A 63 13.43 13.56 6.98
N ALA A 64 13.43 13.14 8.26
CA ALA A 64 12.22 12.87 9.01
C ALA A 64 11.34 14.11 9.17
N ALA A 65 11.93 15.28 9.39
CA ALA A 65 11.22 16.56 9.44
C ALA A 65 10.57 16.96 8.09
N GLU A 66 11.03 16.37 6.99
CA GLU A 66 10.48 16.57 5.65
C GLU A 66 9.55 15.43 5.21
N CYS A 67 9.25 14.46 6.07
CA CYS A 67 8.24 13.42 5.83
C CYS A 67 6.83 14.00 5.92
N THR A 68 6.46 14.85 4.98
CA THR A 68 5.14 15.45 4.84
C THR A 68 4.61 15.26 3.42
N LYS A 69 3.28 15.38 3.26
CA LYS A 69 2.60 15.26 1.96
C LYS A 69 3.05 16.30 0.93
N ASP A 70 3.56 17.45 1.39
CA ASP A 70 4.00 18.55 0.52
C ASP A 70 5.51 18.51 0.21
N LYS A 71 6.26 17.63 0.88
CA LYS A 71 7.72 17.47 0.72
C LYS A 71 8.05 16.07 0.21
N ARG A 72 8.64 15.21 1.05
CA ARG A 72 9.15 13.88 0.63
C ARG A 72 8.07 12.89 0.25
N CYS A 73 6.85 13.06 0.74
CA CYS A 73 5.72 12.21 0.39
C CYS A 73 4.80 12.85 -0.66
N LYS A 74 5.24 13.93 -1.31
CA LYS A 74 4.52 14.52 -2.43
C LYS A 74 4.48 13.54 -3.59
N ILE A 75 3.28 13.26 -4.09
CA ILE A 75 3.10 12.36 -5.22
C ILE A 75 3.61 13.00 -6.50
N ARG A 76 4.44 12.25 -7.22
CA ARG A 76 5.01 12.60 -8.53
C ARG A 76 4.58 11.53 -9.53
N PRO A 77 3.49 11.76 -10.29
CA PRO A 77 2.84 10.72 -11.07
C PRO A 77 3.66 10.26 -12.30
N ALA A 78 4.66 11.04 -12.73
CA ALA A 78 5.48 10.74 -13.90
C ALA A 78 6.95 10.46 -13.53
N VAL A 79 7.53 9.43 -14.14
CA VAL A 79 8.97 9.16 -14.10
C VAL A 79 9.70 10.37 -14.70
N GLY A 80 10.72 10.89 -14.01
CA GLY A 80 11.49 12.06 -14.45
C GLY A 80 11.10 13.38 -13.77
N SER A 81 10.00 13.41 -13.01
CA SER A 81 9.73 14.51 -12.08
C SER A 81 10.31 14.27 -10.69
N ASP A 82 10.97 13.14 -10.46
CA ASP A 82 11.50 12.70 -9.16
C ASP A 82 12.55 13.71 -8.63
N ASP A 83 12.51 14.00 -7.34
CA ASP A 83 13.56 14.79 -6.69
C ASP A 83 14.82 13.91 -6.62
N PRO A 84 15.98 14.36 -7.13
CA PRO A 84 17.22 13.56 -7.09
C PRO A 84 17.60 13.08 -5.68
N LYS A 85 17.24 13.83 -4.62
CA LYS A 85 17.48 13.49 -3.21
C LYS A 85 16.40 12.60 -2.60
N ASN A 86 15.32 12.34 -3.33
CA ASN A 86 14.16 11.56 -2.89
C ASN A 86 13.79 10.45 -3.90
N MET A 87 14.58 10.24 -4.94
CA MET A 87 14.24 9.45 -6.12
C MET A 87 13.75 8.03 -5.81
N ILE A 88 14.39 7.34 -4.85
CA ILE A 88 13.98 6.00 -4.42
C ILE A 88 12.60 6.03 -3.75
N LEU A 89 12.36 7.01 -2.87
CA LEU A 89 11.08 7.19 -2.21
C LEU A 89 9.99 7.63 -3.20
N ASP A 90 10.31 8.51 -4.14
CA ASP A 90 9.38 8.94 -5.20
C ASP A 90 8.99 7.77 -6.11
N ALA A 91 9.96 6.95 -6.52
CA ALA A 91 9.70 5.74 -7.29
C ALA A 91 8.85 4.72 -6.52
N GLN A 92 9.12 4.56 -5.22
CA GLN A 92 8.32 3.72 -4.34
C GLN A 92 6.86 4.21 -4.25
N ASN A 93 6.66 5.50 -3.95
CA ASN A 93 5.33 6.11 -3.85
C ASN A 93 4.56 6.03 -5.18
N ARG A 94 5.24 6.21 -6.31
CA ARG A 94 4.63 6.07 -7.64
C ARG A 94 4.18 4.65 -7.92
N ASN A 95 4.96 3.64 -7.55
CA ASN A 95 4.53 2.24 -7.71
C ASN A 95 3.33 1.92 -6.80
N GLN A 96 3.35 2.40 -5.56
CA GLN A 96 2.22 2.29 -4.64
C GLN A 96 0.97 3.02 -5.17
N LEU A 97 1.13 4.17 -5.84
CA LEU A 97 0.04 4.88 -6.50
C LEU A 97 -0.60 4.04 -7.59
N TRP A 98 0.19 3.48 -8.51
CA TRP A 98 -0.35 2.66 -9.59
C TRP A 98 -0.98 1.36 -9.08
N ALA A 99 -0.38 0.72 -8.08
CA ALA A 99 -0.94 -0.45 -7.43
C ALA A 99 -2.24 -0.13 -6.70
N CYS A 100 -2.31 1.01 -5.99
CA CYS A 100 -3.53 1.46 -5.33
C CYS A 100 -4.64 1.68 -6.36
N ILE A 101 -4.36 2.37 -7.47
CA ILE A 101 -5.35 2.62 -8.53
C ILE A 101 -5.83 1.29 -9.12
N ALA A 102 -4.93 0.37 -9.43
CA ALA A 102 -5.28 -0.95 -9.93
C ALA A 102 -6.14 -1.74 -8.93
N GLU A 103 -5.78 -1.71 -7.65
CA GLU A 103 -6.52 -2.36 -6.57
C GLU A 103 -7.92 -1.75 -6.40
N MET A 104 -8.07 -0.42 -6.38
CA MET A 104 -9.38 0.22 -6.21
C MET A 104 -10.29 0.03 -7.43
N ARG A 105 -9.72 -0.05 -8.64
CA ARG A 105 -10.46 -0.35 -9.87
C ARG A 105 -10.85 -1.81 -9.98
N ASP A 106 -10.06 -2.71 -9.41
CA ASP A 106 -10.28 -4.15 -9.46
C ASP A 106 -9.91 -4.83 -8.13
N PRO A 107 -10.68 -4.59 -7.06
CA PRO A 107 -10.34 -5.08 -5.73
C PRO A 107 -10.30 -6.61 -5.67
N ALA A 108 -11.12 -7.28 -6.47
CA ALA A 108 -11.11 -8.74 -6.60
C ALA A 108 -9.92 -9.28 -7.42
N GLY A 109 -9.20 -8.43 -8.17
CA GLY A 109 -8.06 -8.82 -9.00
C GLY A 109 -8.43 -9.69 -10.21
N THR A 110 -9.70 -9.76 -10.59
CA THR A 110 -10.20 -10.75 -11.56
C THR A 110 -10.12 -10.31 -13.02
N SER A 111 -9.84 -9.04 -13.29
CA SER A 111 -9.96 -8.44 -14.64
C SER A 111 -8.68 -7.78 -15.16
N THR A 112 -7.73 -7.47 -14.28
CA THR A 112 -6.59 -6.60 -14.61
C THR A 112 -5.24 -7.31 -14.61
N GLY A 113 -5.17 -8.58 -14.17
CA GLY A 113 -3.90 -9.28 -13.97
C GLY A 113 -2.99 -8.57 -12.96
N ARG A 114 -3.56 -7.72 -12.10
CA ARG A 114 -2.80 -6.94 -11.11
C ARG A 114 -2.07 -7.88 -10.16
N GLN A 115 -0.97 -7.39 -9.61
CA GLN A 115 -0.33 -8.06 -8.48
C GLN A 115 -1.33 -8.16 -7.33
N MET A 116 -1.42 -9.36 -6.73
CA MET A 116 -2.28 -9.62 -5.58
C MET A 116 -1.72 -9.02 -4.27
N THR A 117 -0.46 -8.56 -4.30
CA THR A 117 0.13 -7.81 -3.20
C THR A 117 -0.65 -6.51 -2.97
N PRO A 118 -1.19 -6.29 -1.76
CA PRO A 118 -1.84 -5.03 -1.42
C PRO A 118 -0.91 -3.84 -1.67
N TRP A 119 -1.43 -2.73 -2.18
CA TRP A 119 -0.57 -1.58 -2.53
C TRP A 119 0.25 -1.04 -1.35
N LYS A 120 -0.27 -1.17 -0.12
CA LYS A 120 0.43 -0.76 1.12
C LYS A 120 1.62 -1.65 1.47
N GLU A 121 1.63 -2.88 0.97
CA GLU A 121 2.68 -3.87 1.19
C GLU A 121 3.66 -3.94 0.01
N LEU A 122 3.31 -3.30 -1.11
CA LEU A 122 4.17 -3.24 -2.28
C LEU A 122 5.45 -2.47 -1.94
N GLU A 123 6.60 -3.13 -2.10
CA GLU A 123 7.93 -2.52 -2.01
C GLU A 123 8.70 -2.82 -3.30
N THR A 124 9.20 -1.78 -3.95
CA THR A 124 10.08 -1.91 -5.11
C THR A 124 11.42 -2.52 -4.71
N THR A 125 12.08 -3.21 -5.64
CA THR A 125 13.40 -3.81 -5.42
C THR A 125 14.42 -2.79 -4.93
N GLU A 126 14.42 -1.57 -5.49
CA GLU A 126 15.36 -0.52 -5.09
C GLU A 126 15.05 0.03 -3.69
N PHE A 127 13.77 0.11 -3.31
CA PHE A 127 13.38 0.48 -1.95
C PHE A 127 13.79 -0.59 -0.93
N LYS A 128 13.59 -1.87 -1.25
CA LYS A 128 14.04 -3.02 -0.46
C LYS A 128 15.55 -3.00 -0.22
N LYS A 129 16.33 -2.81 -1.29
CA LYS A 129 17.80 -2.66 -1.20
C LYS A 129 18.19 -1.49 -0.33
N ALA A 130 17.56 -0.32 -0.52
CA ALA A 130 17.87 0.88 0.27
C ALA A 130 17.58 0.68 1.76
N THR A 131 16.55 -0.09 2.09
CA THR A 131 16.06 -0.30 3.47
C THR A 131 16.58 -1.58 4.13
N GLY A 132 17.44 -2.35 3.46
CA GLY A 132 18.03 -3.58 3.99
C GLY A 132 17.03 -4.74 4.14
N ARG A 133 15.94 -4.74 3.35
CA ARG A 133 14.89 -5.77 3.35
C ARG A 133 15.01 -6.61 2.08
N SER A 134 16.03 -7.46 2.01
CA SER A 134 16.24 -8.41 0.91
C SER A 134 15.46 -9.70 1.14
#